data_AF-A0A7W7RAX0-F1
#
_entry.id   AF-A0A7W7RAX0-F1
#
_cell.length_a   1.000
_cell.length_b   1.000
_cell.length_c   1.000
_cell.angle_alpha   90.00
_cell.angle_beta   90.00
_cell.angle_gamma   90.00
#
_symmetry.space_group_name_H-M   'P 1'
#
loop_
_entity.id
_entity.type
_entity.pdbx_description
1 polymer ?
#
loop_
_entity_poly.entity_id
_entity_poly.type
_entity_poly.pdbx_seq_one_letter_code
_entity_poly.pdbx_strand_id
1 'polypeptide(L)' 'MPVADNAWPADPIAAASLFLDDAVQALPQLRAAYDDDPADLYLYDIGAYAARALAEAQGRPLVQLSPTFVGWDG' A
#
# COMPACT_ATOMS: atom_id res chain seq x y z
N MET A 1 1.15 -24.87 -7.87
CA MET A 1 1.56 -23.63 -7.17
C MET A 1 1.03 -23.76 -5.76
N PRO A 2 1.85 -23.68 -4.70
CA PRO A 2 1.32 -23.82 -3.37
C PRO A 2 0.59 -22.51 -3.05
N VAL A 3 -0.74 -22.56 -3.08
CA VAL A 3 -1.55 -21.64 -2.30
C VAL A 3 -1.17 -21.91 -0.85
N ALA A 4 -0.20 -21.14 -0.34
CA ALA A 4 0.13 -21.13 1.07
C ALA A 4 -1.19 -20.96 1.82
N ASP A 5 -1.38 -21.73 2.89
CA ASP A 5 -2.60 -21.74 3.70
C ASP A 5 -3.19 -20.32 3.80
N ASN A 6 -4.45 -20.17 3.37
CA ASN A 6 -5.21 -18.90 3.35
C ASN A 6 -5.45 -18.39 4.79
N ALA A 7 -4.37 -18.15 5.54
CA ALA A 7 -4.34 -17.76 6.93
C ALA A 7 -4.64 -16.27 7.05
N TRP A 8 -5.80 -15.86 6.55
CA TRP A 8 -6.30 -14.52 6.72
C TRP A 8 -6.98 -14.39 8.08
N PRO A 9 -6.62 -13.40 8.91
CA PRO A 9 -7.32 -13.19 10.16
C PRO A 9 -8.80 -12.90 9.91
N ALA A 10 -9.68 -13.55 10.67
CA ALA A 10 -11.12 -13.25 10.64
C ALA A 10 -11.45 -11.96 11.41
N ASP A 11 -10.59 -11.56 12.35
CA ASP A 11 -10.70 -10.29 13.05
C ASP A 11 -10.26 -9.13 12.13
N PRO A 12 -11.13 -8.14 11.87
CA PRO A 12 -10.81 -7.02 11.00
C PRO A 12 -9.60 -6.21 11.45
N ILE A 13 -9.38 -6.09 12.77
CA ILE A 13 -8.22 -5.36 13.29
C ILE A 13 -6.94 -6.13 12.98
N ALA A 14 -6.90 -7.43 13.27
CA ALA A 14 -5.76 -8.27 12.93
C ALA A 14 -5.48 -8.28 11.42
N ALA A 15 -6.51 -8.27 10.57
CA ALA A 15 -6.34 -8.16 9.12
C ALA A 15 -5.74 -6.81 8.71
N ALA A 16 -6.17 -5.70 9.32
CA ALA A 16 -5.58 -4.38 9.07
C ALA A 16 -4.14 -4.28 9.57
N SER A 17 -3.83 -4.88 10.73
CA SER A 17 -2.47 -4.94 11.27
C SER A 17 -1.50 -5.68 10.36
N LEU A 18 -1.95 -6.75 9.68
CA LEU A 18 -1.11 -7.47 8.72
C LEU A 18 -0.61 -6.56 7.59
N PHE A 19 -1.50 -5.75 7.00
CA PHE A 19 -1.12 -4.77 5.97
C PHE A 19 -0.25 -3.63 6.52
N LEU A 20 -0.51 -3.20 7.75
CA LEU A 20 0.33 -2.19 8.40
C LEU A 20 1.76 -2.70 8.59
N ASP A 21 1.93 -3.92 9.09
CA ASP A 21 3.24 -4.51 9.32
C ASP A 21 4.00 -4.68 8.00
N ASP A 22 3.32 -5.15 6.94
CA ASP A 22 3.90 -5.22 5.60
C ASP A 22 4.32 -3.84 5.08
N ALA A 23 3.47 -2.82 5.25
CA ALA A 23 3.79 -1.45 4.84
C ALA A 23 4.99 -0.86 5.61
N VAL A 24 5.07 -1.09 6.92
CA VAL A 24 6.22 -0.68 7.76
C VAL A 24 7.50 -1.36 7.27
N GLN A 25 7.41 -2.64 6.92
CA GLN A 25 8.54 -3.39 6.39
C GLN A 25 8.95 -2.93 5.00
N ALA A 26 8.00 -2.58 4.12
CA ALA A 26 8.20 -2.22 2.71
C ALA A 26 8.71 -0.77 2.49
N LEU A 27 8.39 0.15 3.39
CA LEU A 27 8.70 1.57 3.21
C LEU A 27 10.22 1.85 3.05
N PRO A 28 11.15 1.26 3.82
CA PRO A 28 12.57 1.48 3.65
C PRO A 28 13.10 1.04 2.28
N GLN A 29 12.61 -0.08 1.72
CA GLN A 29 13.07 -0.57 0.42
C GLN A 29 12.50 0.29 -0.71
N LEU A 30 11.25 0.75 -0.58
CA LEU A 30 10.67 1.70 -1.53
C LEU A 30 11.45 3.02 -1.55
N ARG A 31 11.83 3.54 -0.39
CA ARG A 31 12.70 4.73 -0.31
C ARG A 31 14.06 4.49 -0.96
N ALA A 32 14.69 3.35 -0.68
CA ALA A 32 15.96 2.99 -1.32
C ALA A 32 15.87 2.90 -2.85
N ALA A 33 14.71 2.52 -3.39
CA ALA A 33 14.50 2.42 -4.83
C ALA A 33 14.13 3.75 -5.50
N TYR A 34 13.43 4.65 -4.80
CA TYR A 34 12.77 5.82 -5.40
C TYR A 34 13.21 7.18 -4.83
N ASP A 35 14.06 7.26 -3.81
CA ASP A 35 14.49 8.56 -3.27
C ASP A 35 15.41 9.32 -4.24
N ASP A 36 16.25 8.62 -5.01
CA ASP A 36 17.18 9.24 -5.96
C ASP A 36 16.52 9.66 -7.28
N ASP A 37 15.48 8.93 -7.71
CA ASP A 37 14.69 9.21 -8.91
C ASP A 37 13.19 8.97 -8.64
N PRO A 38 12.52 9.93 -7.97
CA PRO A 38 11.13 9.78 -7.57
C PRO A 38 10.20 9.82 -8.78
N ALA A 39 9.16 8.98 -8.74
CA ALA A 39 8.16 8.96 -9.80
C ALA A 39 7.40 10.30 -9.90
N ASP A 40 6.96 10.65 -11.11
CA ASP A 40 6.13 11.85 -11.32
C ASP A 40 4.71 11.71 -10.78
N LEU A 41 4.22 10.46 -10.66
CA LEU A 41 2.92 10.13 -10.09
C LEU A 41 2.95 8.70 -9.53
N TYR A 42 2.38 8.52 -8.35
CA TYR A 42 2.23 7.21 -7.71
C TYR A 42 0.80 6.68 -7.85
N LEU A 43 0.65 5.52 -8.49
CA LEU A 43 -0.58 4.74 -8.49
C LEU A 43 -0.45 3.63 -7.45
N TYR A 44 -1.39 3.52 -6.51
CA TYR A 44 -1.28 2.55 -5.41
C TYR A 44 -2.60 1.85 -5.09
N ASP A 45 -2.52 0.61 -4.61
CA ASP A 45 -3.65 -0.20 -4.14
C ASP A 45 -4.20 0.31 -2.78
N ILE A 46 -5.46 0.00 -2.48
CA ILE A 46 -6.15 0.37 -1.23
C ILE A 46 -5.43 -0.10 0.06
N GLY A 47 -4.69 -1.21 0.02
CA GLY A 47 -3.91 -1.72 1.15
C GLY A 47 -2.45 -1.28 1.16
N ALA A 48 -1.96 -0.61 0.10
CA ALA A 48 -0.55 -0.27 -0.07
C ALA A 48 -0.16 1.04 0.63
N TYR A 49 -0.27 1.09 1.97
CA TYR A 49 -0.04 2.32 2.75
C TYR A 49 1.37 2.90 2.58
N ALA A 50 2.39 2.07 2.38
CA ALA A 50 3.77 2.51 2.18
C ALA A 50 3.94 3.39 0.94
N ALA A 51 3.23 3.09 -0.15
CA ALA A 51 3.28 3.88 -1.38
C ALA A 51 2.70 5.30 -1.17
N ARG A 52 1.60 5.40 -0.41
CA ARG A 52 1.05 6.71 -0.02
C ARG A 52 2.03 7.50 0.84
N ALA A 53 2.63 6.88 1.85
CA ALA A 53 3.61 7.54 2.72
C ALA A 53 4.83 8.03 1.93
N LEU A 54 5.35 7.23 0.99
CA LEU A 54 6.44 7.63 0.11
C LEU A 54 6.05 8.83 -0.76
N ALA A 55 4.92 8.75 -1.47
CA ALA A 55 4.45 9.81 -2.36
C ALA A 55 4.26 11.14 -1.63
N GLU A 56 3.62 11.11 -0.45
CA GLU A 56 3.42 12.30 0.38
C GLU A 56 4.76 12.86 0.88
N ALA A 57 5.70 12.02 1.32
CA ALA A 57 7.03 12.45 1.77
C ALA A 57 7.86 13.10 0.66
N GLN A 58 7.68 12.65 -0.58
CA GLN A 58 8.35 13.21 -1.77
C GLN A 58 7.57 14.38 -2.40
N GLY A 59 6.39 14.73 -1.87
CA GLY A 59 5.56 15.80 -2.42
C GLY A 59 5.03 15.51 -3.83
N ARG A 60 4.81 14.22 -4.16
CA ARG A 60 4.39 13.78 -5.51
C ARG A 60 2.89 13.51 -5.57
N PRO A 61 2.25 13.75 -6.73
CA PRO A 61 0.87 13.34 -6.99
C PRO A 61 0.66 11.84 -6.74
N LEU A 62 -0.51 11.49 -6.19
CA LEU A 62 -0.90 10.10 -5.97
C LEU A 62 -2.36 9.83 -6.35
N VAL A 63 -2.61 8.62 -6.85
CA VAL A 63 -3.94 8.10 -7.19
C VAL A 63 -4.13 6.74 -6.54
N GLN A 64 -5.21 6.57 -5.78
CA GLN A 64 -5.58 5.27 -5.26
C GLN A 64 -6.39 4.50 -6.30
N LEU A 65 -6.03 3.25 -6.54
CA LEU A 65 -6.81 2.29 -7.31
C LEU A 65 -7.45 1.30 -6.36
N SER A 66 -8.78 1.31 -6.27
CA SER A 66 -9.53 0.28 -5.55
C SER A 66 -9.91 -0.86 -6.50
N PRO A 67 -9.44 -2.09 -6.27
CA PRO A 67 -9.88 -3.26 -7.03
C PRO A 67 -11.24 -3.80 -6.56
N THR A 68 -11.83 -3.17 -5.55
CA THR A 68 -13.12 -3.55 -4.96
C THR A 68 -14.01 -2.32 -4.79
N PHE A 69 -15.20 -2.51 -4.20
CA PHE A 69 -16.26 -1.54 -3.91
C PHE A 69 -15.91 -0.06 -4.18
N VAL A 70 -16.74 0.61 -4.97
CA VAL A 70 -16.61 2.04 -5.19
C VAL A 70 -16.95 2.75 -3.89
N GLY A 71 -15.97 3.42 -3.26
CA GLY A 71 -16.16 4.13 -2.00
C GLY A 71 -16.94 5.45 -2.10
N TRP A 72 -17.47 5.76 -3.29
CA TRP A 72 -18.17 7.02 -3.59
C TRP A 72 -19.41 6.75 -4.46
N ASP A 73 -20.55 7.30 -4.06
CA ASP A 73 -21.86 7.05 -4.71
C ASP A 73 -22.23 8.03 -5.83
N GLY A 74 -21.40 9.04 -6.12
CA GLY A 74 -21.78 10.13 -7.05
C GLY A 74 -22.03 11.47 -6.37
#